data_AF-A0A3D5WJE3-F1
#
_entry.id   AF-A0A3D5WJE3-F1
#
_cell.length_a   1.000
_cell.length_b   1.000
_cell.length_c   1.000
_cell.angle_alpha   90.00
_cell.angle_beta   90.00
_cell.angle_gamma   90.00
#
_symmetry.space_group_name_H-M   'P 1'
#
loop_
_entity.id
_entity.type
_entity.pdbx_description
1 polymer ?
#
loop_
_entity_poly.entity_id
_entity_poly.type
_entity_poly.pdbx_seq_one_letter_code
_entity_poly.pdbx_strand_id
1 'polypeptide(L)'
;RQRIGIARTLALRPEFIVCDEPISALDVSIQAQVINLLEKLQREKGFSYLFIAHDLEMVHHISHKIGVMYLGNMVELGSSDDVYKKPLHPYTRALISAAPIADPKMAKEKKRIILEGEVPSPINPPKGCPFAGRCKYATEECKSKKPDTYMYDNRQVACNLYSPKNLAQYKAVGKTVEQIIA
;
A
#
# COMPACT_ATOMS: atom_id res chain seq x y z
N ARG A 1 10.31 -25.65 -3.96
CA ARG A 1 10.75 -24.78 -5.09
C ARG A 1 11.21 -23.40 -4.60
N GLN A 2 10.45 -22.63 -3.80
CA GLN A 2 10.94 -21.33 -3.25
C GLN A 2 12.29 -21.41 -2.52
N ARG A 3 12.46 -22.36 -1.58
CA ARG A 3 13.71 -22.46 -0.81
C ARG A 3 14.95 -22.68 -1.69
N ILE A 4 14.79 -23.37 -2.82
CA ILE A 4 15.86 -23.56 -3.82
C ILE A 4 16.15 -22.23 -4.53
N GLY A 5 15.12 -21.46 -4.89
CA GLY A 5 15.27 -20.13 -5.45
C GLY A 5 16.02 -19.18 -4.51
N ILE A 6 15.64 -19.15 -3.24
CA ILE A 6 16.32 -18.38 -2.18
C ILE A 6 17.79 -18.80 -2.07
N ALA A 7 18.06 -20.11 -1.96
CA ALA A 7 19.43 -20.62 -1.85
C ALA A 7 20.31 -20.24 -3.06
N ARG A 8 19.75 -20.33 -4.28
CA ARG A 8 20.45 -19.95 -5.51
C ARG A 8 20.83 -18.48 -5.53
N THR A 9 19.92 -17.60 -5.12
CA THR A 9 20.19 -16.16 -5.03
C THR A 9 21.26 -15.87 -3.97
N LEU A 10 21.18 -16.51 -2.80
CA LEU A 10 22.13 -16.30 -1.70
C LEU A 10 23.53 -16.83 -1.97
N ALA A 11 23.68 -17.83 -2.85
CA ALA A 11 24.99 -18.35 -3.25
C ALA A 11 25.89 -17.25 -3.86
N LEU A 12 25.29 -16.21 -4.43
CA LEU A 12 25.99 -15.07 -5.03
C LEU A 12 26.38 -13.99 -4.02
N ARG A 13 26.03 -14.13 -2.73
CA ARG A 13 26.26 -13.13 -1.66
C ARG A 13 25.81 -11.70 -2.06
N PRO A 14 24.55 -11.52 -2.47
CA PRO A 14 24.07 -10.22 -2.94
C PRO A 14 23.95 -9.22 -1.77
N GLU A 15 24.09 -7.94 -2.08
CA GLU A 15 23.76 -6.84 -1.15
C GLU A 15 22.28 -6.42 -1.25
N PHE A 16 21.61 -6.79 -2.35
CA PHE A 16 20.22 -6.45 -2.63
C PHE A 16 19.49 -7.59 -3.36
N ILE A 17 18.26 -7.87 -2.93
CA ILE A 17 17.42 -8.93 -3.49
C ILE A 17 16.03 -8.37 -3.79
N VAL A 18 15.55 -8.59 -5.02
CA VAL A 18 14.16 -8.34 -5.41
C VAL A 18 13.38 -9.64 -5.27
N CYS A 19 12.31 -9.58 -4.48
CA CYS A 19 11.39 -10.67 -4.23
C CYS A 19 10.05 -10.34 -4.89
N ASP A 20 9.80 -10.89 -6.09
CA ASP A 20 8.55 -10.69 -6.83
C ASP A 20 7.57 -11.83 -6.53
N GLU A 21 6.46 -11.48 -5.86
CA GLU A 21 5.45 -12.41 -5.33
C GLU A 21 6.02 -13.69 -4.71
N PRO A 22 6.98 -13.59 -3.77
CA PRO A 22 7.77 -14.73 -3.32
C PRO A 22 6.97 -15.73 -2.49
N ILE A 23 5.70 -15.46 -2.18
CA ILE A 23 4.84 -16.27 -1.30
C ILE A 23 3.42 -16.51 -1.83
N SER A 24 3.05 -15.99 -3.01
CA SER A 24 1.65 -15.97 -3.48
C SER A 24 1.04 -17.36 -3.72
N ALA A 25 1.87 -18.36 -4.05
CA ALA A 25 1.43 -19.74 -4.32
C ALA A 25 1.47 -20.67 -3.09
N LEU A 26 1.57 -20.12 -1.87
CA LEU A 26 1.75 -20.89 -0.64
C LEU A 26 0.56 -20.77 0.30
N ASP A 27 0.29 -21.85 1.04
CA ASP A 27 -0.63 -21.83 2.18
C ASP A 27 -0.14 -20.87 3.28
N VAL A 28 -1.06 -20.26 4.02
CA VAL A 28 -0.78 -19.25 5.06
C VAL A 28 0.29 -19.71 6.06
N SER A 29 0.25 -20.97 6.49
CA SER A 29 1.25 -21.52 7.42
C SER A 29 2.66 -21.59 6.82
N ILE A 30 2.78 -21.84 5.52
CA ILE A 30 4.06 -21.88 4.80
C ILE A 30 4.54 -20.47 4.46
N GLN A 31 3.64 -19.53 4.16
CA GLN A 31 3.97 -18.11 3.98
C GLN A 31 4.71 -17.57 5.23
N ALA A 32 4.16 -17.80 6.42
CA ALA A 32 4.78 -17.40 7.68
C ALA A 32 6.19 -18.01 7.88
N GLN A 33 6.38 -19.29 7.54
CA GLN A 33 7.70 -19.93 7.62
C GLN A 33 8.71 -19.31 6.66
N VAL A 34 8.29 -18.95 5.44
CA VAL A 34 9.16 -18.32 4.45
C VAL A 34 9.53 -16.89 4.88
N ILE A 35 8.58 -16.12 5.43
CA ILE A 35 8.87 -14.77 5.95
C ILE A 35 9.88 -14.83 7.09
N ASN A 36 9.65 -15.70 8.08
CA ASN A 36 10.58 -15.88 9.21
C ASN A 36 12.00 -16.28 8.73
N LEU A 37 12.08 -17.09 7.68
CA LEU A 37 13.35 -17.45 7.06
C LEU A 37 14.02 -16.23 6.39
N LEU A 38 13.28 -15.45 5.59
CA LEU A 38 13.82 -14.27 4.93
C LEU A 38 14.33 -13.23 5.94
N GLU A 39 13.56 -12.96 6.99
CA GLU A 39 13.99 -12.05 8.06
C GLU A 39 15.25 -12.54 8.76
N LYS A 40 15.32 -13.84 9.09
CA LYS A 40 16.51 -14.44 9.69
C LYS A 40 17.73 -14.25 8.79
N LEU A 41 17.59 -14.52 7.50
CA LEU A 41 18.67 -14.39 6.54
C LEU A 41 19.11 -12.93 6.38
N GLN A 42 18.17 -11.97 6.37
CA GLN A 42 18.49 -10.55 6.36
C GLN A 42 19.32 -10.16 7.58
N ARG A 43 18.88 -10.56 8.78
CA ARG A 43 19.60 -10.28 10.04
C ARG A 43 21.00 -10.88 10.05
N GLU A 44 21.16 -12.10 9.54
CA GLU A 44 22.45 -12.81 9.53
C GLU A 44 23.43 -12.31 8.45
N LYS A 45 22.92 -11.80 7.32
CA LYS A 45 23.74 -11.50 6.13
C LYS A 45 23.82 -10.01 5.79
N GLY A 46 22.93 -9.18 6.33
CA GLY A 46 22.97 -7.72 6.19
C GLY A 46 22.58 -7.18 4.81
N PHE A 47 21.94 -7.96 3.95
CA PHE A 47 21.46 -7.48 2.64
C PHE A 47 20.09 -6.78 2.73
N SER A 48 19.69 -6.09 1.66
CA SER A 48 18.39 -5.42 1.56
C SER A 48 17.39 -6.17 0.69
N TYR A 49 16.10 -6.08 1.02
CA TYR A 49 15.01 -6.63 0.24
C TYR A 49 14.16 -5.54 -0.40
N LEU A 50 13.76 -5.73 -1.67
CA LEU A 50 12.55 -5.16 -2.24
C LEU A 50 11.52 -6.27 -2.36
N PHE A 51 10.47 -6.20 -1.54
CA PHE A 51 9.42 -7.22 -1.47
C PHE A 51 8.16 -6.73 -2.19
N ILE A 52 7.74 -7.45 -3.22
CA ILE A 52 6.55 -7.14 -4.02
C ILE A 52 5.49 -8.20 -3.72
N ALA A 53 4.35 -7.77 -3.19
CA ALA A 53 3.22 -8.64 -2.90
C ALA A 53 1.91 -7.84 -2.89
N HIS A 54 0.80 -8.57 -2.98
CA HIS A 54 -0.55 -8.01 -2.94
C HIS A 54 -1.21 -8.08 -1.55
N ASP A 55 -0.61 -8.79 -0.60
CA ASP A 55 -1.09 -8.91 0.78
C ASP A 55 -0.39 -7.88 1.69
N LEU A 56 -1.13 -6.86 2.11
CA LEU A 56 -0.62 -5.79 2.96
C LEU A 56 -0.29 -6.24 4.39
N GLU A 57 -0.91 -7.30 4.92
CA GLU A 57 -0.60 -7.80 6.26
C GLU A 57 0.79 -8.45 6.29
N MET A 58 1.08 -9.26 5.27
CA MET A 58 2.40 -9.87 5.09
C MET A 58 3.47 -8.84 4.78
N VAL A 59 3.17 -7.87 3.91
CA VAL A 59 4.08 -6.76 3.61
C VAL A 59 4.36 -5.92 4.87
N HIS A 60 3.36 -5.68 5.71
CA HIS A 60 3.52 -4.97 6.97
C HIS A 60 4.49 -5.67 7.92
N HIS A 61 4.43 -7.00 7.99
CA HIS A 61 5.28 -7.80 8.89
C HIS A 61 6.78 -7.74 8.52
N ILE A 62 7.12 -7.90 7.23
CA ILE A 62 8.52 -8.01 6.78
C ILE A 62 9.18 -6.66 6.45
N SER A 63 8.40 -5.62 6.16
CA SER A 63 8.91 -4.38 5.55
C SER A 63 9.13 -3.27 6.57
N HIS A 64 10.21 -2.50 6.39
CA HIS A 64 10.44 -1.24 7.13
C HIS A 64 9.62 -0.07 6.55
N LYS A 65 9.45 -0.06 5.22
CA LYS A 65 8.69 0.95 4.46
C LYS A 65 7.78 0.24 3.48
N ILE A 66 6.63 0.85 3.20
CA ILE A 66 5.64 0.33 2.25
C ILE A 66 5.38 1.38 1.19
N GLY A 67 5.49 0.98 -0.08
CA GLY A 67 5.00 1.72 -1.22
C GLY A 67 3.77 1.04 -1.80
N VAL A 68 2.69 1.79 -1.98
CA VAL A 68 1.42 1.31 -2.54
C VAL A 68 1.29 1.82 -3.96
N MET A 69 0.99 0.93 -4.90
CA MET A 69 0.83 1.26 -6.31
C MET A 69 -0.60 1.03 -6.78
N TYR A 70 -1.08 1.90 -7.67
CA TYR A 70 -2.34 1.69 -8.40
C TYR A 70 -2.15 2.02 -9.88
N LEU A 71 -2.42 1.05 -10.76
CA LEU A 71 -2.25 1.15 -12.21
C LEU A 71 -0.87 1.73 -12.62
N GLY A 72 0.21 1.24 -12.00
CA GLY A 72 1.57 1.67 -12.28
C GLY A 72 2.00 2.99 -11.62
N ASN A 73 1.17 3.58 -10.75
CA ASN A 73 1.45 4.85 -10.09
C ASN A 73 1.68 4.64 -8.60
N MET A 74 2.77 5.18 -8.04
CA MET A 74 2.98 5.25 -6.59
C MET A 74 1.93 6.20 -6.00
N VAL A 75 1.01 5.66 -5.21
CA VAL A 75 -0.08 6.45 -4.60
C VAL A 75 0.21 6.83 -3.15
N GLU A 76 1.02 6.02 -2.46
CA GLU A 76 1.40 6.26 -1.07
C GLU A 76 2.74 5.58 -0.77
N LEU A 77 3.61 6.25 -0.01
CA LEU A 77 4.90 5.72 0.44
C LEU A 77 5.22 6.25 1.84
N GLY A 78 5.49 5.35 2.78
CA GLY A 78 5.75 5.70 4.17
C GLY A 78 6.38 4.59 4.99
N SER A 79 6.49 4.80 6.30
CA SER A 79 6.84 3.71 7.23
C SER A 79 5.76 2.61 7.16
N SER A 80 6.18 1.37 7.42
CA SER A 80 5.25 0.23 7.42
C SER A 80 4.09 0.42 8.40
N ASP A 81 4.38 0.89 9.61
CA ASP A 81 3.39 1.18 10.63
C ASP A 81 2.39 2.25 10.19
N ASP A 82 2.86 3.36 9.63
CA ASP A 82 1.99 4.48 9.29
C ASP A 82 1.08 4.16 8.11
N VAL A 83 1.62 3.51 7.07
CA VAL A 83 0.82 3.09 5.89
C VAL A 83 -0.24 2.08 6.30
N TYR A 84 0.10 1.13 7.18
CA TYR A 84 -0.83 0.09 7.64
C TYR A 84 -1.89 0.61 8.62
N LYS A 85 -1.49 1.43 9.61
CA LYS A 85 -2.38 1.88 10.70
C LYS A 85 -3.13 3.17 10.35
N LYS A 86 -2.52 4.07 9.58
CA LYS A 86 -3.07 5.38 9.23
C LYS A 86 -2.95 5.66 7.72
N PRO A 87 -3.52 4.80 6.85
CA PRO A 87 -3.45 4.98 5.41
C PRO A 87 -4.05 6.32 4.97
N LEU A 88 -3.29 7.05 4.15
CA LEU A 88 -3.69 8.37 3.63
C LEU A 88 -4.51 8.23 2.35
N HIS A 89 -3.99 7.50 1.35
CA HIS A 89 -4.63 7.46 0.04
C HIS A 89 -5.94 6.66 0.12
N PRO A 90 -7.07 7.15 -0.46
CA PRO A 90 -8.35 6.44 -0.40
C PRO A 90 -8.30 4.98 -0.90
N TYR A 91 -7.44 4.69 -1.88
CA TYR A 91 -7.15 3.32 -2.33
C TYR A 91 -6.49 2.47 -1.24
N THR A 92 -5.44 2.98 -0.58
CA THR A 92 -4.77 2.27 0.51
C THR A 92 -5.72 2.00 1.67
N ARG A 93 -6.57 2.97 2.02
CA ARG A 93 -7.64 2.81 3.02
C ARG A 93 -8.56 1.64 2.65
N ALA A 94 -8.97 1.57 1.39
CA ALA A 94 -9.83 0.50 0.91
C ALA A 94 -9.13 -0.88 0.95
N LEU A 95 -7.87 -0.96 0.50
CA LEU A 95 -7.08 -2.20 0.57
C LEU A 95 -6.99 -2.75 2.00
N ILE A 96 -6.62 -1.92 2.98
CA ILE A 96 -6.48 -2.33 4.38
C ILE A 96 -7.84 -2.70 4.99
N SER A 97 -8.90 -2.00 4.59
CA SER A 97 -10.26 -2.34 5.03
C SER A 97 -10.73 -3.71 4.52
N ALA A 98 -10.16 -4.20 3.42
CA ALA A 98 -10.50 -5.51 2.84
C ALA A 98 -9.77 -6.68 3.50
N ALA A 99 -8.67 -6.42 4.23
CA ALA A 99 -7.90 -7.47 4.91
C ALA A 99 -8.78 -8.27 5.89
N PRO A 100 -8.72 -9.62 5.86
CA PRO A 100 -9.49 -10.46 6.78
C PRO A 100 -9.03 -10.24 8.24
N ILE A 101 -9.94 -10.42 9.20
CA ILE A 101 -9.59 -10.48 10.63
C ILE A 101 -9.87 -11.89 11.11
N ALA A 102 -8.92 -12.49 11.82
CA ALA A 102 -9.06 -13.84 12.37
C ALA A 102 -10.16 -13.95 13.45
N ASP A 103 -10.31 -12.92 14.30
CA ASP A 103 -11.37 -12.89 15.33
C ASP A 103 -12.76 -12.60 14.70
N PRO A 104 -13.73 -13.52 14.79
CA PRO A 104 -15.06 -13.34 14.22
C PRO A 104 -15.86 -12.17 14.81
N LYS A 105 -15.63 -11.78 16.07
CA LYS A 105 -16.30 -10.65 16.71
C LYS A 105 -15.78 -9.34 16.12
N MET A 106 -14.46 -9.20 16.06
CA MET A 106 -13.82 -8.03 15.43
C MET A 106 -14.12 -7.95 13.92
N ALA A 107 -14.20 -9.10 13.24
CA ALA A 107 -14.55 -9.15 11.83
C ALA A 107 -15.96 -8.62 11.54
N LYS A 108 -16.92 -8.83 12.45
CA LYS A 108 -18.29 -8.28 12.34
C LYS A 108 -18.34 -6.77 12.56
N GLU A 109 -17.46 -6.24 13.41
CA GLU A 109 -17.39 -4.80 13.72
C GLU A 109 -16.62 -4.00 12.66
N LYS A 110 -15.76 -4.66 11.86
CA LYS A 110 -14.96 -4.00 10.84
C LYS A 110 -15.82 -3.50 9.67
N LYS A 111 -15.90 -2.17 9.53
CA LYS A 111 -16.50 -1.51 8.36
C LYS A 111 -15.60 -1.67 7.14
N ARG A 112 -15.96 -2.59 6.24
CA ARG A 112 -15.28 -2.75 4.94
C ARG A 112 -15.66 -1.62 4.00
N ILE A 113 -14.67 -1.03 3.32
CA ILE A 113 -14.92 -0.05 2.26
C ILE A 113 -15.14 -0.82 0.98
N ILE A 114 -16.40 -0.90 0.55
CA ILE A 114 -16.74 -1.44 -0.78
C ILE A 114 -16.40 -0.37 -1.82
N LEU A 115 -15.48 -0.71 -2.72
CA LEU A 115 -15.15 0.11 -3.87
C LEU A 115 -16.13 -0.19 -5.00
N GLU A 116 -16.79 0.86 -5.47
CA GLU A 116 -17.69 0.82 -6.62
C GLU A 116 -16.94 1.20 -7.91
N GLY A 117 -17.49 0.83 -9.05
CA GLY A 117 -16.90 1.08 -10.36
C GLY A 117 -15.83 0.07 -10.79
N GLU A 118 -15.52 0.08 -12.08
CA GLU A 118 -14.57 -0.84 -12.71
C GLU A 118 -13.13 -0.34 -12.63
N VAL A 119 -12.18 -1.28 -12.69
CA VAL A 119 -10.75 -0.94 -12.79
C VAL A 119 -10.47 -0.42 -14.20
N PRO A 120 -9.94 0.80 -14.36
CA PRO A 120 -9.60 1.32 -15.68
C PRO A 120 -8.56 0.45 -16.40
N SER A 121 -8.62 0.45 -17.73
CA SER A 121 -7.63 -0.25 -18.54
C SER A 121 -6.22 0.36 -18.35
N PRO A 122 -5.19 -0.47 -18.06
CA PRO A 122 -3.80 0.00 -18.03
C PRO A 122 -3.30 0.51 -19.38
N ILE A 123 -3.90 0.06 -20.49
CA ILE A 123 -3.52 0.45 -21.86
C ILE A 123 -3.98 1.88 -22.17
N ASN A 124 -5.18 2.23 -21.70
CA ASN A 124 -5.79 3.55 -21.86
C ASN A 124 -6.13 4.13 -20.49
N PRO A 125 -5.12 4.56 -19.70
CA PRO A 125 -5.37 5.11 -18.38
C PRO A 125 -6.12 6.44 -18.48
N PRO A 126 -6.96 6.77 -17.49
CA PRO A 126 -7.65 8.06 -17.46
C PRO A 126 -6.64 9.22 -17.38
N LYS A 127 -7.01 10.39 -17.92
CA LYS A 127 -6.16 11.59 -17.94
C LYS A 127 -5.81 12.10 -16.54
N GLY A 128 -6.75 11.98 -15.61
CA GLY A 128 -6.61 12.43 -14.22
C GLY A 128 -5.98 11.39 -13.29
N CYS A 129 -6.36 11.42 -12.03
CA CYS A 129 -6.06 10.38 -11.06
C CYS A 129 -6.62 9.02 -11.57
N PRO A 130 -5.78 7.97 -11.68
CA PRO A 130 -6.25 6.64 -12.09
C PRO A 130 -7.33 6.06 -11.19
N PHE A 131 -7.34 6.45 -9.91
CA PHE A 131 -8.31 5.99 -8.93
C PHE A 131 -9.61 6.83 -8.87
N ALA A 132 -9.71 7.93 -9.62
CA ALA A 132 -10.84 8.86 -9.52
C ALA A 132 -12.21 8.19 -9.75
N GLY A 133 -12.31 7.25 -10.69
CA GLY A 133 -13.56 6.55 -10.99
C GLY A 133 -14.08 5.63 -9.88
N ARG A 134 -13.22 5.30 -8.90
CA ARG A 134 -13.55 4.42 -7.76
C ARG A 134 -13.37 5.12 -6.42
N CYS A 135 -13.02 6.41 -6.43
CA CYS A 135 -12.73 7.19 -5.24
C CYS A 135 -13.97 7.99 -4.81
N LYS A 136 -14.45 7.74 -3.59
CA LYS A 136 -15.59 8.46 -2.99
C LYS A 136 -15.35 9.96 -2.78
N TYR A 137 -14.09 10.38 -2.80
CA TYR A 137 -13.66 11.77 -2.56
C TYR A 137 -13.13 12.43 -3.85
N ALA A 138 -13.39 11.85 -5.02
CA ALA A 138 -12.92 12.41 -6.28
C ALA A 138 -13.56 13.77 -6.57
N THR A 139 -12.75 14.75 -6.93
CA THR A 139 -13.19 16.06 -7.43
C THR A 139 -13.01 16.15 -8.94
N GLU A 140 -13.52 17.22 -9.56
CA GLU A 140 -13.29 17.48 -10.99
C GLU A 140 -11.80 17.67 -11.33
N GLU A 141 -11.01 18.19 -10.38
CA GLU A 141 -9.55 18.26 -10.50
C GLU A 141 -8.94 16.85 -10.61
N CYS A 142 -9.44 15.89 -9.82
CA CYS A 142 -8.99 14.50 -9.90
C CYS A 142 -9.32 13.83 -11.24
N LYS A 143 -10.35 14.27 -11.97
CA LYS A 143 -10.69 13.71 -13.28
C LYS A 143 -9.87 14.33 -14.42
N SER A 144 -9.45 15.58 -14.25
CA SER A 144 -8.79 16.37 -15.30
C SER A 144 -7.26 16.34 -15.22
N LYS A 145 -6.68 16.26 -14.02
CA LYS A 145 -5.23 16.26 -13.80
C LYS A 145 -4.81 15.16 -12.84
N LYS A 146 -3.72 14.46 -13.16
CA LYS A 146 -3.07 13.53 -12.23
C LYS A 146 -2.54 14.30 -11.00
N PRO A 147 -2.78 13.82 -9.77
CA PRO A 147 -2.27 14.47 -8.57
C PRO A 147 -0.74 14.44 -8.56
N ASP A 148 -0.14 15.54 -8.13
CA ASP A 148 1.27 15.59 -7.77
C ASP A 148 1.49 14.77 -6.47
N THR A 149 2.73 14.42 -6.18
CA THR A 149 3.09 13.76 -4.91
C THR A 149 3.29 14.80 -3.83
N TYR A 150 2.53 14.70 -2.74
CA TYR A 150 2.60 15.62 -1.61
C TYR A 150 3.24 14.95 -0.40
N MET A 151 3.96 15.73 0.41
CA MET A 151 4.45 15.29 1.72
C MET A 151 3.40 15.62 2.78
N TYR A 152 2.95 14.60 3.52
CA TYR A 152 2.03 14.75 4.65
C TYR A 152 2.42 13.76 5.73
N ASP A 153 2.57 14.24 6.98
CA ASP A 153 2.92 13.41 8.13
C ASP A 153 4.14 12.50 7.88
N ASN A 154 5.24 13.09 7.37
CA ASN A 154 6.49 12.42 6.98
C ASN A 154 6.35 11.31 5.91
N ARG A 155 5.28 11.33 5.12
CA ARG A 155 4.97 10.34 4.08
C ARG A 155 4.64 11.01 2.76
N GLN A 156 4.86 10.28 1.67
CA GLN A 156 4.50 10.71 0.33
C GLN A 156 3.13 10.17 -0.03
N VAL A 157 2.25 11.02 -0.57
CA VAL A 157 0.92 10.65 -1.04
C VAL A 157 0.59 11.39 -2.33
N ALA A 158 0.19 10.65 -3.38
CA ALA A 158 -0.26 11.23 -4.64
C ALA A 158 -1.78 11.39 -4.64
N CYS A 159 -2.29 12.38 -3.88
CA CYS A 159 -3.73 12.63 -3.77
C CYS A 159 -4.04 14.10 -3.49
N ASN A 160 -4.98 14.68 -4.25
CA ASN A 160 -5.35 16.08 -4.13
C ASN A 160 -5.96 16.44 -2.76
N LEU A 161 -6.47 15.47 -1.98
CA LEU A 161 -6.88 15.70 -0.58
C LEU A 161 -5.75 16.31 0.27
N TYR A 162 -4.50 16.03 -0.08
CA TYR A 162 -3.31 16.52 0.63
C TYR A 162 -2.59 17.64 -0.13
N SER A 163 -3.21 18.21 -1.17
CA SER A 163 -2.64 19.36 -1.87
C SER A 163 -2.59 20.59 -0.95
N PRO A 164 -1.57 21.47 -1.07
CA PRO A 164 -1.48 22.69 -0.25
C PRO A 164 -2.74 23.55 -0.33
N LYS A 165 -3.35 23.62 -1.51
CA LYS A 165 -4.61 24.33 -1.76
C LYS A 165 -5.76 23.77 -0.91
N ASN A 166 -5.97 22.44 -0.95
CA ASN A 166 -7.07 21.83 -0.21
C ASN A 166 -6.82 21.85 1.30
N LEU A 167 -5.59 21.62 1.75
CA LEU A 167 -5.22 21.74 3.17
C LEU A 167 -5.49 23.15 3.73
N ALA A 168 -5.19 24.20 2.95
CA ALA A 168 -5.52 25.57 3.33
C ALA A 168 -7.03 25.81 3.43
N GLN A 169 -7.81 25.25 2.50
CA GLN A 169 -9.28 25.36 2.53
C GLN A 169 -9.89 24.67 3.76
N TYR A 170 -9.42 23.47 4.11
CA TYR A 170 -9.90 22.76 5.30
C TYR A 170 -9.58 23.53 6.57
N LYS A 171 -8.36 24.07 6.66
CA LYS A 171 -7.94 24.92 7.78
C LYS A 171 -8.80 26.18 7.92
N ALA A 172 -9.21 26.80 6.81
CA ALA A 172 -10.07 27.99 6.83
C ALA A 172 -11.46 27.72 7.42
N VAL A 173 -11.97 26.48 7.29
CA VAL A 173 -13.25 26.05 7.90
C VAL A 173 -13.06 25.30 9.21
N GLY A 174 -11.85 25.31 9.79
CA GLY A 174 -11.54 24.66 11.07
C GLY A 174 -11.60 23.14 11.04
N LYS A 175 -11.44 22.51 9.86
CA LYS A 175 -11.50 21.05 9.69
C LYS A 175 -10.13 20.47 9.32
N THR A 176 -9.88 19.22 9.73
CA THR A 176 -8.74 18.41 9.27
C THR A 176 -9.13 17.50 8.10
N VAL A 177 -8.16 16.95 7.38
CA VAL A 177 -8.43 15.99 6.30
C VAL A 177 -9.18 14.78 6.84
N GLU A 178 -8.80 14.29 8.02
CA GLU A 178 -9.42 13.14 8.69
C GLU A 178 -10.90 13.38 8.95
N GLN A 179 -11.31 14.61 9.27
CA GLN A 179 -12.71 15.00 9.46
C GLN A 179 -13.48 15.16 8.15
N ILE A 180 -12.79 15.42 7.03
CA ILE A 180 -13.39 15.48 5.69
C ILE A 180 -13.63 14.07 5.14
N ILE A 181 -12.80 13.11 5.53
CA ILE A 181 -12.83 11.73 5.02
C ILE A 181 -13.48 10.72 5.99
N ALA A 182 -13.94 11.17 7.15
CA ALA A 182 -14.70 10.38 8.12
C ALA A 182 -16.15 10.18 7.67
#